data_AF-A0A3A1QU02-F1
#
_entry.id   AF-A0A3A1QU02-F1
#
_cell.length_a   1.000
_cell.length_b   1.000
_cell.length_c   1.000
_cell.angle_alpha   90.00
_cell.angle_beta   90.00
_cell.angle_gamma   90.00
#
_symmetry.space_group_name_H-M   'P 1'
#
loop_
_entity.id
_entity.type
_entity.pdbx_description
1 polymer ?
#
loop_
_entity_poly.entity_id
_entity_poly.type
_entity_poly.pdbx_seq_one_letter_code
_entity_poly.pdbx_strand_id
1 'polypeptide(L)'
;MKNMKKYLLCTALITIVLFFGGFYFFADNINSPVNKETFIPFENVYMYQLLENGDAAINIIHIFMYSLVLAIPVFILFKLLGNLLKRSKV
;
A
#
# COMPACT_ATOMS: atom_id res chain seq x y z
N MET A 1 -24.16 -9.45 10.93
CA MET A 1 -22.82 -10.09 11.11
C MET A 1 -22.21 -10.70 9.83
N LYS A 2 -22.95 -11.45 8.99
CA LYS A 2 -22.37 -12.07 7.76
C LYS A 2 -21.69 -11.06 6.82
N ASN A 3 -22.31 -9.89 6.59
CA ASN A 3 -21.74 -8.86 5.71
C ASN A 3 -20.51 -8.16 6.30
N MET A 4 -20.48 -7.97 7.62
CA MET A 4 -19.33 -7.41 8.34
C MET A 4 -18.11 -8.33 8.23
N LYS A 5 -18.29 -9.65 8.36
CA LYS A 5 -17.22 -10.63 8.14
C LYS A 5 -16.66 -10.58 6.71
N LYS A 6 -17.53 -10.43 5.71
CA LYS A 6 -17.13 -10.29 4.30
C LYS A 6 -16.31 -9.02 4.06
N TYR A 7 -16.75 -7.89 4.62
CA TYR A 7 -16.00 -6.64 4.49
C TYR A 7 -14.63 -6.72 5.14
N LEU A 8 -14.56 -7.20 6.38
CA LEU A 8 -13.28 -7.42 7.07
C LEU A 8 -12.32 -8.29 6.26
N LEU A 9 -12.82 -9.40 5.70
CA LEU A 9 -12.02 -10.29 4.86
C LEU A 9 -11.50 -9.56 3.60
N CYS A 10 -12.35 -8.76 2.95
CA CYS A 10 -11.94 -7.99 1.77
C CYS A 10 -10.87 -6.96 2.13
N THR A 11 -11.03 -6.20 3.22
CA THR A 11 -10.00 -5.24 3.64
C THR A 11 -8.70 -5.95 3.98
N ALA A 12 -8.75 -7.09 4.68
CA ALA A 12 -7.56 -7.87 5.01
C ALA A 12 -6.81 -8.36 3.75
N LEU A 13 -7.53 -8.86 2.75
CA LEU A 13 -6.94 -9.28 1.48
C LEU A 13 -6.31 -8.09 0.73
N ILE A 14 -6.98 -6.94 0.71
CA ILE A 14 -6.43 -5.72 0.11
C ILE A 14 -5.15 -5.29 0.83
N THR A 15 -5.13 -5.31 2.17
CA THR A 15 -3.92 -5.02 2.95
C THR A 15 -2.76 -5.93 2.55
N ILE A 16 -3.01 -7.24 2.40
CA ILE A 16 -1.99 -8.21 1.99
C ILE A 16 -1.46 -7.86 0.59
N VAL A 17 -2.35 -7.58 -0.37
CA VAL A 17 -1.95 -7.22 -1.74
C VAL A 17 -1.14 -5.92 -1.76
N LEU A 18 -1.58 -4.89 -1.02
CA LEU A 18 -0.87 -3.61 -0.92
C LEU A 18 0.50 -3.77 -0.24
N PHE A 19 0.60 -4.65 0.76
CA PHE A 19 1.86 -4.93 1.44
C PHE A 19 2.88 -5.56 0.49
N PHE A 20 2.51 -6.64 -0.20
CA PHE A 20 3.42 -7.29 -1.14
C PHE A 20 3.69 -6.43 -2.38
N GLY A 21 2.69 -5.70 -2.88
CA GLY A 21 2.87 -4.76 -3.98
C GLY A 21 3.82 -3.62 -3.60
N GLY A 22 3.63 -3.01 -2.43
CA GLY A 22 4.53 -1.98 -1.90
C GLY A 22 5.95 -2.50 -1.73
N PHE A 23 6.12 -3.71 -1.22
CA PHE A 23 7.43 -4.36 -1.10
C PHE A 23 8.09 -4.61 -2.46
N TYR A 24 7.33 -5.05 -3.46
CA TYR A 24 7.83 -5.25 -4.82
C TYR A 24 8.31 -3.95 -5.47
N PHE A 25 7.48 -2.91 -5.48
CA PHE A 25 7.86 -1.61 -6.05
C PHE A 25 9.02 -0.96 -5.29
N PHE A 26 9.11 -1.22 -3.99
CA PHE A 26 10.22 -0.80 -3.17
C PHE A 26 11.53 -1.50 -3.56
N ALA A 27 11.51 -2.83 -3.70
CA ALA A 27 12.68 -3.60 -4.13
C ALA A 27 13.17 -3.16 -5.52
N ASP A 28 12.24 -2.85 -6.43
CA ASP A 28 12.56 -2.33 -7.76
C ASP A 28 13.21 -0.94 -7.69
N ASN A 29 12.73 -0.06 -6.81
CA ASN A 29 13.31 1.27 -6.58
C ASN A 29 14.73 1.20 -5.99
N ILE A 30 15.03 0.23 -5.12
CA ILE A 30 16.42 0.03 -4.64
C ILE A 30 17.38 -0.32 -5.78
N ASN A 31 16.95 -1.17 -6.73
CA ASN A 31 17.79 -1.58 -7.86
C ASN A 31 18.04 -0.44 -8.86
N SER A 32 17.22 0.60 -8.84
CA SER A 32 17.33 1.76 -9.72
C SER A 32 16.89 3.01 -8.95
N PRO A 33 17.73 3.50 -8.02
CA PRO A 33 17.36 4.56 -7.11
C PRO A 33 16.94 5.79 -7.91
N VAL A 34 15.69 6.20 -7.73
CA VAL A 34 15.21 7.42 -8.34
C VAL A 34 15.94 8.58 -7.66
N ASN A 35 16.93 9.17 -8.35
CA ASN A 35 17.73 10.33 -7.90
C ASN A 35 16.93 11.63 -7.77
N LYS A 36 15.67 11.57 -7.33
CA LYS A 36 14.82 12.74 -7.11
C LYS A 36 14.61 12.86 -5.62
N GLU A 37 14.83 14.07 -5.09
CA GLU A 37 14.36 14.46 -3.78
C GLU A 37 12.84 14.29 -3.76
N THR A 38 12.38 13.13 -3.31
CA THR A 38 10.96 12.89 -3.13
C THR A 38 10.55 13.51 -1.82
N PHE A 39 9.60 14.44 -1.88
CA PHE A 39 8.91 14.93 -0.69
C PHE A 39 8.28 13.76 0.05
N ILE A 40 8.82 13.44 1.23
CA ILE A 40 8.25 12.44 2.13
C ILE A 40 7.32 13.21 3.07
N PRO A 41 5.99 13.09 2.96
CA PRO A 41 5.05 13.85 3.79
C PRO A 41 5.14 13.53 5.28
N PHE A 42 5.86 12.46 5.67
CA PHE A 42 6.06 12.03 7.04
C PHE A 42 7.53 11.63 7.27
N GLU A 43 8.38 12.58 7.64
CA GLU A 43 9.81 12.34 7.89
C GLU A 43 10.08 11.29 8.98
N ASN A 44 9.16 11.12 9.93
CA ASN A 44 9.26 10.11 10.99
C ASN A 44 8.80 8.70 10.58
N VAL A 45 8.24 8.53 9.37
CA VAL A 45 7.64 7.26 8.92
C VAL A 45 8.27 6.84 7.59
N TYR A 46 9.60 6.87 7.54
CA TYR A 46 10.36 6.42 6.38
C TYR A 46 10.19 4.90 6.18
N MET A 47 9.90 4.49 4.94
CA MET A 47 9.78 3.06 4.60
C MET A 47 11.13 2.35 4.60
N TYR A 48 12.21 3.09 4.39
CA TYR A 48 13.58 2.60 4.43
C TYR A 48 14.56 3.70 4.76
N GLN A 49 15.74 3.31 5.21
CA GLN A 49 16.88 4.20 5.40
C GLN A 49 18.08 3.61 4.65
N LEU A 50 18.76 4.42 3.85
CA LEU A 50 20.06 4.07 3.28
C LEU A 50 21.12 4.22 4.37
N LEU A 51 21.89 3.17 4.58
CA LEU A 51 23.00 3.12 5.51
C LEU A 51 24.28 3.61 4.82
N GLU A 52 25.25 4.08 5.61
CA GLU A 52 26.52 4.63 5.10
C GLU A 52 27.35 3.60 4.30
N ASN A 53 27.11 2.31 4.50
CA ASN A 53 27.74 1.21 3.79
C ASN A 53 27.07 0.87 2.44
N GLY A 54 26.02 1.59 2.06
CA GLY A 54 25.25 1.34 0.84
C GLY A 54 24.12 0.31 0.98
N ASP A 55 23.93 -0.26 2.17
CA ASP A 55 22.80 -1.16 2.45
C ASP A 55 21.51 -0.35 2.68
N ALA A 56 20.36 -0.99 2.49
CA ALA A 56 19.05 -0.43 2.80
C ALA A 56 18.43 -1.13 4.02
N ALA A 57 18.18 -0.38 5.09
CA ALA A 57 17.39 -0.83 6.23
C ALA A 57 15.89 -0.62 5.96
N ILE A 58 15.11 -1.70 5.94
CA ILE A 58 13.68 -1.68 5.59
C ILE A 58 12.81 -1.65 6.85
N ASN A 59 11.91 -0.68 6.94
CA ASN A 59 10.94 -0.59 8.03
C ASN A 59 9.64 -1.31 7.66
N ILE A 60 9.65 -2.64 7.82
CA ILE A 60 8.50 -3.51 7.49
C ILE A 60 7.21 -3.06 8.21
N ILE A 61 7.33 -2.58 9.45
CA ILE A 61 6.18 -2.09 10.24
C ILE A 61 5.52 -0.88 9.57
N HIS A 62 6.31 0.06 9.03
CA HIS A 62 5.78 1.23 8.34
C HIS A 62 5.08 0.83 7.04
N ILE A 63 5.65 -0.10 6.28
CA ILE A 63 5.03 -0.64 5.06
C ILE A 63 3.68 -1.31 5.40
N PHE A 64 3.62 -2.08 6.49
CA PHE A 64 2.38 -2.69 6.97
C PHE A 64 1.34 -1.64 7.39
N MET A 65 1.75 -0.62 8.15
CA MET A 65 0.87 0.48 8.55
C MET A 65 0.28 1.21 7.34
N TYR A 66 1.12 1.59 6.36
CA TYR A 66 0.66 2.24 5.13
C TYR A 66 -0.31 1.34 4.36
N SER A 67 -0.01 0.05 4.25
CA SER A 67 -0.87 -0.91 3.57
C SER A 67 -2.24 -1.02 4.25
N LEU A 68 -2.27 -1.02 5.57
CA LEU A 68 -3.52 -1.09 6.35
C LEU A 68 -4.35 0.19 6.23
N VAL A 69 -3.70 1.37 6.30
CA VAL A 69 -4.36 2.67 6.12
C VAL A 69 -4.92 2.80 4.69
N LEU A 70 -4.16 2.39 3.68
CA LEU A 70 -4.57 2.44 2.27
C LEU A 70 -5.64 1.41 1.90
N ALA A 71 -5.74 0.30 2.64
CA ALA A 71 -6.72 -0.74 2.33
C ALA A 71 -8.18 -0.23 2.39
N ILE A 72 -8.47 0.69 3.31
CA ILE A 72 -9.82 1.28 3.46
C ILE A 72 -10.21 2.13 2.23
N PRO A 73 -9.46 3.17 1.83
CA PRO A 73 -9.79 3.97 0.66
C PRO A 73 -9.77 3.14 -0.63
N VAL A 74 -8.84 2.19 -0.79
CA VAL A 74 -8.80 1.28 -1.94
C VAL A 74 -10.06 0.40 -1.99
N PHE A 75 -10.50 -0.13 -0.85
CA PHE A 75 -11.75 -0.88 -0.76
C PHE A 75 -12.97 -0.04 -1.19
N ILE A 76 -13.04 1.22 -0.75
CA ILE A 76 -14.11 2.15 -1.14
C ILE A 76 -14.06 2.42 -2.65
N LEU A 77 -12.88 2.65 -3.21
CA LEU A 77 -12.68 2.83 -4.65
C LEU A 77 -13.16 1.63 -5.46
N PHE A 78 -12.79 0.41 -5.06
CA PHE A 78 -13.28 -0.81 -5.74
C PHE A 78 -14.80 -0.94 -5.66
N LYS A 79 -15.40 -0.59 -4.52
CA LYS A 79 -16.86 -0.59 -4.38
C LYS A 79 -17.53 0.44 -5.29
N LEU A 80 -16.96 1.65 -5.40
CA LEU A 80 -17.46 2.69 -6.31
C LEU A 80 -17.34 2.26 -7.77
N LEU A 81 -16.18 1.75 -8.19
CA LEU A 81 -15.97 1.22 -9.55
C LEU A 81 -16.95 0.09 -9.87
N GLY A 82 -17.15 -0.85 -8.94
CA GLY A 82 -18.13 -1.93 -9.11
C GLY A 82 -19.57 -1.43 -9.29
N ASN A 83 -19.94 -0.34 -8.62
CA ASN A 83 -21.26 0.27 -8.77
C ASN A 83 -21.41 1.00 -10.11
N LEU A 84 -20.37 1.71 -10.57
CA LEU A 84 -20.36 2.39 -11.86
C LEU A 84 -20.47 1.39 -13.02
N LEU A 85 -19.71 0.30 -12.99
CA LEU A 85 -19.76 -0.75 -14.01
C LEU A 85 -21.12 -1.43 -14.09
N LYS A 86 -21.83 -1.59 -12.96
CA LYS A 86 -23.20 -2.11 -12.95
C LYS A 86 -24.20 -1.14 -13.55
N ARG A 87 -24.06 0.16 -13.26
CA ARG A 87 -24.91 1.21 -13.86
C ARG A 87 -24.68 1.36 -15.35
N SER A 88 -23.47 1.11 -15.85
CA SER A 88 -23.16 1.21 -17.28
C SER A 88 -23.73 0.07 -18.12
N LYS A 89 -24.16 -1.04 -17.50
CA LYS A 89 -24.78 -2.19 -18.18
C LYS A 89 -26.32 -2.13 -18.22
N VAL A 90 -26.92 -1.04 -17.73
CA VAL A 90 -28.35 -0.72 -17.82
C VAL A 90 -28.52 0.37 -18.85
#